data_AF-A0A958A1C9-F1
#
_entry.id   AF-A0A958A1C9-F1
#
_cell.length_a   1.000
_cell.length_b   1.000
_cell.length_c   1.000
_cell.angle_alpha   90.00
_cell.angle_beta   90.00
_cell.angle_gamma   90.00
#
_symmetry.space_group_name_H-M   'P 1'
#
loop_
_entity.id
_entity.type
_entity.pdbx_description
1 polymer ?
#
loop_
_entity_poly.entity_id
_entity_poly.type
_entity_poly.pdbx_seq_one_letter_code
_entity_poly.pdbx_strand_id
1 'polypeptide(L)'
;AIVIGAGQAGLATGYYLQQAGLRFVILEADDEPVGSWPHYYDSVALNSPARYSSLPGLPFPGRADHYPVRDEVTAYLRRYASHFQLPIITRAKVLNIDRAGRLFRVIIAGRGCYLARTVVAATG
;
A
#
# COMPACT_ATOMS: atom_id res chain seq x y z
N ALA A 1 2.77 -13.80 -3.89
CA ALA A 1 3.11 -12.62 -4.69
C ALA A 1 3.89 -11.64 -3.82
N ILE A 2 4.62 -10.71 -4.43
CA ILE A 2 5.16 -9.53 -3.73
C ILE A 2 4.48 -8.30 -4.31
N VAL A 3 3.98 -7.42 -3.45
CA VAL A 3 3.51 -6.09 -3.82
C VAL A 3 4.55 -5.09 -3.36
N ILE A 4 4.93 -4.13 -4.20
CA ILE A 4 5.93 -3.11 -3.88
C ILE A 4 5.21 -1.76 -3.78
N GLY A 5 5.28 -1.14 -2.61
CA GLY A 5 4.51 0.04 -2.21
C GLY A 5 3.27 -0.36 -1.40
N ALA A 6 3.09 0.27 -0.24
CA ALA A 6 1.92 0.17 0.64
C ALA A 6 1.13 1.49 0.71
N GLY A 7 1.14 2.27 -0.38
CA GLY A 7 0.13 3.31 -0.63
C GLY A 7 -1.22 2.73 -1.05
N GLN A 8 -2.16 3.58 -1.47
CA GLN A 8 -3.54 3.15 -1.77
C GLN A 8 -3.63 1.96 -2.75
N ALA A 9 -2.80 1.94 -3.79
CA ALA A 9 -2.81 0.87 -4.79
C ALA A 9 -2.30 -0.46 -4.22
N GLY A 10 -1.26 -0.41 -3.39
CA GLY A 10 -0.69 -1.58 -2.74
C GLY A 10 -1.63 -2.20 -1.72
N LEU A 11 -2.29 -1.37 -0.91
CA LEU A 11 -3.26 -1.82 0.09
C LEU A 11 -4.50 -2.44 -0.57
N ALA A 12 -5.05 -1.82 -1.61
CA ALA A 12 -6.17 -2.37 -2.37
C ALA A 12 -5.80 -3.70 -3.05
N THR A 13 -4.58 -3.81 -3.58
CA THR A 13 -4.06 -5.07 -4.13
C THR A 13 -3.97 -6.14 -3.05
N GLY A 14 -3.43 -5.79 -1.87
CA GLY A 14 -3.35 -6.69 -0.72
C GLY A 14 -4.71 -7.24 -0.28
N TYR A 15 -5.72 -6.37 -0.23
CA TYR A 15 -7.09 -6.77 0.09
C TYR A 15 -7.59 -7.88 -0.85
N TYR A 16 -7.48 -7.70 -2.16
CA TYR A 16 -7.95 -8.73 -3.11
C TYR A 16 -7.09 -9.99 -3.12
N LEU A 17 -5.77 -9.88 -2.92
CA LEU A 17 -4.90 -11.05 -2.76
C LEU A 17 -5.30 -11.88 -1.54
N GLN A 18 -5.67 -11.22 -0.44
CA GLN A 18 -6.16 -11.89 0.77
C GLN A 18 -7.52 -12.55 0.56
N GLN A 19 -8.46 -11.87 -0.11
CA GLN A 19 -9.76 -12.46 -0.47
C GLN A 19 -9.62 -13.68 -1.38
N ALA A 20 -8.60 -13.69 -2.26
CA ALA A 20 -8.27 -14.82 -3.10
C ALA A 20 -7.52 -15.97 -2.38
N GLY A 21 -7.25 -15.84 -1.07
CA GLY A 21 -6.52 -16.85 -0.30
C GLY A 21 -5.05 -17.02 -0.71
N LEU A 22 -4.47 -16.00 -1.38
CA LEU A 22 -3.10 -16.07 -1.88
C LEU A 22 -2.10 -15.69 -0.78
N ARG A 23 -0.92 -16.31 -0.81
CA ARG A 23 0.20 -15.92 0.04
C ARG A 23 0.95 -14.75 -0.59
N PHE A 24 1.04 -13.63 0.12
CA PHE A 24 1.76 -12.44 -0.34
C PHE A 24 2.40 -11.66 0.80
N VAL A 25 3.24 -10.70 0.42
CA VAL A 25 3.79 -9.67 1.29
C VAL A 25 3.81 -8.34 0.53
N ILE A 26 3.58 -7.24 1.24
CA ILE A 26 3.70 -5.88 0.73
C ILE A 26 4.99 -5.27 1.29
N LEU A 27 5.84 -4.71 0.43
CA LEU A 27 7.09 -4.06 0.82
C LEU A 27 6.91 -2.55 0.71
N GLU A 28 7.03 -1.82 1.81
CA GLU A 28 6.93 -0.36 1.89
C GLU A 28 8.31 0.24 2.15
N ALA A 29 8.70 1.26 1.38
CA ALA A 29 9.97 1.95 1.55
C ALA A 29 9.98 2.81 2.82
N ASP A 30 8.86 3.45 3.15
CA ASP A 30 8.71 4.36 4.28
C ASP A 30 8.45 3.64 5.61
N ASP A 31 8.37 4.41 6.68
CA ASP A 31 8.12 3.93 8.04
C ASP A 31 6.69 3.42 8.23
N GLU A 32 5.75 3.90 7.42
CA GLU A 32 4.31 3.67 7.58
C GLU A 32 3.61 3.36 6.25
N PRO A 33 2.55 2.52 6.24
CA PRO A 33 1.82 2.13 5.04
C PRO A 33 0.78 3.19 4.65
N VAL A 34 1.27 4.38 4.32
CA VAL A 34 0.43 5.55 4.02
C VAL A 34 0.73 6.16 2.65
N GLY A 35 1.61 5.52 1.87
CA GLY A 35 2.03 5.98 0.56
C GLY A 35 2.61 7.39 0.60
N SER A 36 2.44 8.13 -0.49
CA SER A 36 2.96 9.49 -0.64
C SER A 36 2.23 10.56 0.17
N TRP A 37 1.15 10.22 0.88
CA TRP A 37 0.28 11.19 1.57
C TRP A 37 1.01 12.13 2.52
N PRO A 38 1.92 11.66 3.40
CA PRO A 38 2.67 12.54 4.29
C PRO A 38 3.56 13.57 3.58
N HIS A 39 3.89 13.35 2.30
CA HIS A 39 4.76 14.22 1.52
C HIS A 39 4.04 15.32 0.75
N TYR A 40 2.70 15.33 0.74
CA TYR A 40 1.95 16.45 0.17
C TYR A 40 1.90 17.65 1.12
N TYR A 41 1.66 18.83 0.55
CA TYR A 41 1.49 20.09 1.27
C TYR A 41 0.28 20.05 2.23
N ASP A 42 0.36 20.81 3.33
CA ASP A 42 -0.60 20.71 4.45
C ASP A 42 -2.07 20.95 4.06
N SER A 43 -2.32 21.83 3.09
CA SER A 43 -3.67 22.20 2.67
C SER A 43 -4.30 21.27 1.62
N VAL A 44 -3.63 20.17 1.23
CA VAL A 44 -4.22 19.27 0.24
C VAL A 44 -5.47 18.60 0.79
N ALA A 45 -6.53 18.64 0.00
CA ALA A 45 -7.73 17.84 0.18
C ALA A 45 -7.98 17.03 -1.09
N LEU A 46 -8.67 15.90 -0.95
CA LEU A 46 -9.15 15.14 -2.09
C LEU A 46 -10.09 16.01 -2.93
N ASN A 47 -10.15 15.75 -4.23
CA ASN A 47 -11.09 16.39 -5.15
C ASN A 47 -12.48 15.71 -5.15
N SER A 48 -12.67 14.69 -4.31
CA SER A 48 -13.89 13.90 -4.21
C SER A 48 -14.30 13.74 -2.73
N PRO A 49 -15.61 13.76 -2.44
CA PRO A 49 -16.10 13.47 -1.10
C PRO A 49 -15.74 12.06 -0.59
N ALA A 50 -15.68 11.89 0.73
CA ALA A 50 -15.31 10.65 1.42
C ALA A 50 -16.04 9.40 0.90
N ARG A 51 -17.33 9.52 0.54
CA ARG A 51 -18.13 8.42 -0.02
C ARG A 51 -17.59 7.84 -1.34
N TYR A 52 -16.80 8.61 -2.09
CA TYR A 52 -16.18 8.19 -3.34
C TYR A 52 -14.68 7.93 -3.21
N SER A 53 -14.11 8.12 -2.02
CA SER A 53 -12.66 8.01 -1.76
C SER A 53 -12.28 6.77 -0.95
N SER A 54 -13.18 5.79 -0.87
CA SER A 54 -12.98 4.57 -0.10
C SER A 54 -12.21 3.52 -0.90
N LEU A 55 -11.27 2.84 -0.25
CA LEU A 55 -10.71 1.58 -0.71
C LEU A 55 -11.71 0.41 -0.52
N PRO A 56 -11.53 -0.70 -1.25
CA PRO A 56 -12.42 -1.85 -1.18
C PRO A 56 -12.60 -2.39 0.25
N GLY A 57 -13.83 -2.72 0.63
CA GLY A 57 -14.12 -3.42 1.89
C GLY A 57 -14.11 -2.56 3.15
N LEU A 58 -13.57 -1.32 3.13
CA LEU A 58 -13.60 -0.43 4.31
C LEU A 58 -13.96 1.00 3.88
N PRO A 59 -15.16 1.49 4.19
CA PRO A 59 -15.55 2.87 3.89
C PRO A 59 -14.63 3.91 4.55
N PHE A 60 -14.40 5.01 3.85
CA PHE A 60 -13.72 6.17 4.40
C PHE A 60 -14.55 6.74 5.57
N PRO A 61 -13.95 7.04 6.73
CA PRO A 61 -14.70 7.52 7.90
C PRO A 61 -15.21 8.95 7.74
N GLY A 62 -16.22 9.32 8.53
CA GLY A 62 -16.74 10.69 8.60
C GLY A 62 -17.98 10.92 7.74
N ARG A 63 -18.30 12.19 7.49
CA ARG A 63 -19.49 12.58 6.72
C ARG A 63 -19.29 12.29 5.24
N ALA A 64 -20.34 11.79 4.59
CA ALA A 64 -20.30 11.37 3.18
C ALA A 64 -20.02 12.51 2.17
N ASP A 65 -20.28 13.75 2.55
CA ASP A 65 -20.09 14.98 1.77
C ASP A 65 -18.77 15.71 2.08
N HIS A 66 -18.03 15.26 3.10
CA HIS A 66 -16.73 15.84 3.49
C HIS A 66 -15.65 15.52 2.45
N TYR A 67 -14.74 16.48 2.21
CA TYR A 67 -13.59 16.33 1.32
C TYR A 67 -12.35 16.05 2.17
N PRO A 68 -11.85 14.80 2.21
CA PRO A 68 -10.80 14.44 3.16
C PRO A 68 -9.51 15.21 2.95
N VAL A 69 -8.91 15.69 4.03
CA VAL A 69 -7.59 16.34 4.01
C VAL A 69 -6.47 15.31 4.11
N ARG A 70 -5.23 15.73 3.80
CA ARG A 70 -4.02 14.88 3.82
C ARG A 70 -3.93 13.92 5.01
N ASP A 71 -4.10 14.46 6.22
CA ASP A 71 -3.89 13.71 7.45
C ASP A 71 -5.01 12.69 7.69
N GLU A 72 -6.23 12.97 7.21
CA GLU A 72 -7.35 12.04 7.25
C GLU A 72 -7.12 10.88 6.27
N VAL A 73 -6.58 11.15 5.09
CA VAL A 73 -6.23 10.08 4.13
C VAL A 73 -5.11 9.21 4.70
N THR A 74 -4.07 9.84 5.27
CA THR A 74 -2.98 9.14 5.97
C THR A 74 -3.51 8.24 7.08
N ALA A 75 -4.39 8.77 7.95
CA ALA A 75 -5.02 8.02 9.02
C ALA A 75 -5.89 6.87 8.51
N TYR A 76 -6.62 7.09 7.42
CA TYR A 76 -7.43 6.07 6.77
C TYR A 76 -6.60 4.91 6.21
N LEU A 77 -5.51 5.19 5.48
CA LEU A 77 -4.64 4.14 4.94
C LEU A 77 -3.96 3.32 6.04
N ARG A 78 -3.47 3.98 7.09
CA ARG A 78 -2.93 3.31 8.29
C ARG A 78 -3.97 2.40 8.93
N ARG A 79 -5.20 2.89 9.09
CA ARG A 79 -6.32 2.09 9.63
C ARG A 79 -6.66 0.93 8.71
N TYR A 80 -6.66 1.13 7.40
CA TYR A 80 -6.97 0.10 6.41
C TYR A 80 -5.98 -1.07 6.49
N ALA A 81 -4.68 -0.75 6.52
CA ALA A 81 -3.61 -1.73 6.69
C ALA A 81 -3.80 -2.59 7.95
N SER A 82 -4.07 -1.95 9.10
CA SER A 82 -4.28 -2.63 10.37
C SER A 82 -5.61 -3.40 10.44
N HIS A 83 -6.69 -2.86 9.88
CA HIS A 83 -8.02 -3.45 9.91
C HIS A 83 -8.07 -4.81 9.21
N PHE A 84 -7.42 -4.92 8.05
CA PHE A 84 -7.33 -6.18 7.30
C PHE A 84 -6.12 -7.03 7.69
N GLN A 85 -5.27 -6.54 8.59
CA GLN A 85 -4.03 -7.18 9.03
C GLN A 85 -3.14 -7.56 7.85
N LEU A 86 -2.99 -6.63 6.89
CA LEU A 86 -2.24 -6.88 5.67
C LEU A 86 -0.76 -7.17 6.00
N PRO A 87 -0.13 -8.18 5.35
CA PRO A 87 1.26 -8.55 5.62
C PRO A 87 2.23 -7.53 5.00
N ILE A 88 2.49 -6.44 5.72
CA ILE A 88 3.35 -5.33 5.28
C ILE A 88 4.69 -5.35 6.00
N ILE A 89 5.78 -5.16 5.26
CA ILE A 89 7.12 -4.91 5.80
C ILE A 89 7.50 -3.48 5.42
N THR A 90 7.59 -2.60 6.42
CA THR A 90 8.05 -1.21 6.27
C THR A 90 9.58 -1.13 6.28
N ARG A 91 10.13 0.03 5.91
CA ARG A 91 11.58 0.25 5.74
C ARG A 91 12.22 -0.80 4.83
N ALA A 92 11.52 -1.18 3.77
CA ALA A 92 11.86 -2.21 2.81
C ALA A 92 11.93 -1.63 1.41
N LYS A 93 12.81 -0.64 1.22
CA LYS A 93 13.05 -0.02 -0.08
C LYS A 93 13.60 -1.04 -1.08
N VAL A 94 12.79 -1.39 -2.08
CA VAL A 94 13.22 -2.23 -3.20
C VAL A 94 14.15 -1.43 -4.10
N LEU A 95 15.33 -1.97 -4.37
CA LEU A 95 16.35 -1.35 -5.23
C LEU A 95 16.27 -1.87 -6.66
N ASN A 96 16.00 -3.17 -6.82
CA ASN A 96 16.01 -3.80 -8.13
C ASN A 96 15.14 -5.08 -8.14
N ILE A 97 14.65 -5.44 -9.33
CA ILE A 97 13.92 -6.68 -9.58
C ILE A 97 14.57 -7.36 -10.78
N ASP A 98 15.18 -8.52 -10.54
CA ASP A 98 15.79 -9.33 -11.60
C ASP A 98 14.95 -10.58 -11.89
N ARG A 99 15.07 -11.09 -13.11
CA ARG A 99 14.57 -12.43 -13.43
C ARG A 99 15.54 -13.48 -12.86
N ALA A 100 15.01 -14.42 -12.09
CA ALA A 100 15.73 -15.57 -11.54
C ALA A 100 15.03 -16.87 -12.02
N GLY A 101 15.32 -17.25 -13.26
CA GLY A 101 14.68 -18.38 -13.93
C GLY A 101 13.17 -18.16 -14.13
N ARG A 102 12.34 -18.96 -13.42
CA ARG A 102 10.88 -18.85 -13.41
C ARG A 102 10.34 -17.91 -12.33
N LEU A 103 11.21 -17.33 -11.52
CA LEU A 103 10.85 -16.41 -10.43
C LEU A 103 11.42 -15.01 -10.72
N PHE A 104 10.96 -14.05 -9.92
CA PHE A 104 11.54 -12.74 -9.76
C PHE A 104 12.32 -12.68 -8.45
N ARG A 105 13.50 -12.08 -8.49
CA ARG A 105 14.31 -11.75 -7.32
C ARG A 105 14.19 -10.27 -7.03
N VAL A 106 13.60 -9.93 -5.88
CA VAL A 106 13.35 -8.56 -5.42
C VAL A 106 14.41 -8.21 -4.39
N ILE A 107 15.29 -7.26 -4.70
CA ILE A 107 16.44 -6.86 -3.87
C ILE A 107 16.05 -5.66 -3.01
N ILE A 108 16.29 -5.75 -1.69
CA ILE A 108 15.94 -4.71 -0.73
C ILE A 108 17.20 -4.05 -0.16
N ALA A 109 17.19 -2.73 -0.08
CA ALA A 109 18.31 -1.93 0.43
C ALA A 109 18.73 -2.37 1.84
N GLY A 110 20.03 -2.60 2.04
CA GLY A 110 20.61 -2.91 3.35
C GLY A 110 20.11 -4.21 4.00
N ARG A 111 19.43 -5.08 3.24
CA ARG A 111 18.89 -6.35 3.72
C ARG A 111 19.34 -7.49 2.80
N GLY A 112 18.38 -8.23 2.24
CA GLY A 112 18.60 -9.33 1.31
C GLY A 112 17.64 -9.26 0.15
N CYS A 113 17.24 -10.43 -0.36
CA CYS A 113 16.26 -10.51 -1.44
C CYS A 113 15.11 -11.46 -1.10
N TYR A 114 13.97 -11.22 -1.74
CA TYR A 114 12.84 -12.14 -1.77
C TYR A 114 12.70 -12.77 -3.15
N LEU A 115 12.17 -13.99 -3.20
CA LEU A 115 11.80 -14.66 -4.44
C LEU A 115 10.28 -14.75 -4.56
N ALA A 116 9.74 -14.40 -5.73
CA ALA A 116 8.31 -14.51 -6.00
C ALA A 116 8.01 -14.93 -7.44
N ARG A 117 6.91 -15.66 -7.63
CA ARG A 117 6.37 -15.96 -8.97
C ARG A 117 5.73 -14.74 -9.64
N THR A 118 5.25 -13.79 -8.84
CA THR A 118 4.51 -12.62 -9.30
C THR A 118 4.91 -11.42 -8.45
N VAL A 119 5.15 -10.31 -9.12
CA VAL A 119 5.41 -9.01 -8.51
C VAL A 119 4.38 -8.02 -9.02
N VAL A 120 3.82 -7.20 -8.13
CA VAL A 120 2.97 -6.06 -8.47
C VAL A 120 3.72 -4.79 -8.08
N ALA A 121 3.99 -3.92 -9.05
CA ALA A 121 4.54 -2.60 -8.80
C ALA A 121 3.39 -1.63 -8.48
N ALA A 122 3.33 -1.16 -7.24
CA ALA A 122 2.33 -0.24 -6.72
C ALA A 122 3.02 0.95 -6.02
N THR A 123 4.10 1.45 -6.61
CA THR A 123 5.04 2.43 -6.04
C THR A 123 4.67 3.90 -6.31
N GLY A 124 3.42 4.16 -6.71
CA GLY A 124 2.90 5.51 -6.96
C GLY A 124 2.25 6.13 -5.74
#